data_AF-A0A421BTW4-F1
#
_entry.id   AF-A0A421BTW4-F1
#
_cell.length_a   1.000
_cell.length_b   1.000
_cell.length_c   1.000
_cell.angle_alpha   90.00
_cell.angle_beta   90.00
_cell.angle_gamma   90.00
#
_symmetry.space_group_name_H-M   'P 1'
#
loop_
_entity.id
_entity.type
_entity.pdbx_description
1 polymer ?
#
loop_
_entity_poly.entity_id
_entity_poly.type
_entity_poly.pdbx_seq_one_letter_code
_entity_poly.pdbx_strand_id
1 'polypeptide(L)'
;MSETSTTQTLTEVRGDLVLAALCVGQFRAPCQIEGDRLLVQADDALAQALHALGLELRITAEPFTPAPLFAPEQTLLDQVARGTAARRASVHVHASHDHDVEAPEEPSGRGSNA
;
A
#
# COMPACT_ATOMS: atom_id res chain seq x y z
N MET A 1 22.43 -1.86 12.90
CA MET A 1 22.54 -2.44 14.24
C MET A 1 21.52 -3.56 14.30
N SER A 2 21.99 -4.80 14.23
CA SER A 2 21.13 -5.98 14.07
C SER A 2 20.37 -6.22 15.38
N GLU A 3 19.05 -6.10 15.32
CA GLU A 3 18.17 -6.36 16.45
C GLU A 3 18.20 -7.86 16.74
N THR A 4 18.83 -8.24 17.85
CA THR A 4 18.84 -9.63 18.33
C THR A 4 17.43 -10.01 18.72
N SER A 5 16.73 -10.71 17.82
CA SER A 5 15.38 -11.20 18.03
C SER A 5 15.38 -12.16 19.22
N THR A 6 15.04 -11.64 20.38
CA THR A 6 14.91 -12.43 21.61
C THR A 6 13.56 -13.13 21.53
N THR A 7 13.52 -14.43 21.83
CA THR A 7 12.28 -15.19 21.87
C THR A 7 11.34 -14.57 22.90
N GLN A 8 10.14 -14.17 22.46
CA GLN A 8 9.13 -13.56 23.32
C GLN A 8 7.84 -14.39 23.27
N THR A 9 7.10 -14.40 24.37
CA THR A 9 5.75 -14.99 24.41
C THR A 9 4.78 -14.08 23.67
N LEU A 10 4.17 -14.59 22.61
CA LEU A 10 3.27 -13.89 21.71
C LEU A 10 1.98 -14.66 21.55
N THR A 11 0.97 -13.98 21.04
CA THR A 11 -0.30 -14.57 20.62
C THR A 11 -0.29 -14.69 19.10
N GLU A 12 -0.24 -15.92 18.59
CA GLU A 12 -0.52 -16.25 17.21
C GLU A 12 -2.03 -16.17 16.97
N VAL A 13 -2.44 -15.42 15.96
CA VAL A 13 -3.83 -15.23 15.55
C VAL A 13 -4.02 -15.78 14.15
N ARG A 14 -5.04 -16.63 13.96
CA ARG A 14 -5.44 -17.21 12.67
C ARG A 14 -6.93 -16.99 12.40
N GLY A 15 -7.33 -17.18 11.14
CA GLY A 15 -8.70 -16.97 10.65
C GLY A 15 -8.77 -15.79 9.68
N ASP A 16 -9.75 -14.91 9.87
CA ASP A 16 -9.86 -13.68 9.09
C ASP A 16 -8.80 -12.66 9.53
N LEU A 17 -7.65 -12.67 8.84
CA LEU A 17 -6.52 -11.81 9.16
C LEU A 17 -6.82 -10.32 8.93
N VAL A 18 -7.80 -9.98 8.07
CA VAL A 18 -8.17 -8.59 7.82
C VAL A 18 -8.91 -8.03 9.02
N LEU A 19 -9.89 -8.77 9.54
CA LEU A 19 -10.58 -8.40 10.78
C LEU A 19 -9.64 -8.39 11.98
N ALA A 20 -8.73 -9.37 12.06
CA ALA A 20 -7.71 -9.42 13.10
C ALA A 20 -6.81 -8.17 13.06
N ALA A 21 -6.26 -7.82 11.89
CA ALA A 21 -5.39 -6.65 11.73
C ALA A 21 -6.13 -5.34 12.04
N LEU A 22 -7.40 -5.22 11.64
CA LEU A 22 -8.24 -4.07 11.98
C LEU A 22 -8.42 -3.93 13.49
N CYS A 23 -8.74 -5.03 14.18
CA CYS A 23 -8.88 -5.06 15.62
C CYS A 23 -7.57 -4.67 16.32
N VAL A 24 -6.47 -5.37 16.00
CA VAL A 24 -5.14 -5.10 16.56
C VAL A 24 -4.73 -3.62 16.38
N GLY A 25 -5.00 -3.05 15.21
CA GLY A 25 -4.74 -1.64 14.92
C GLY A 25 -5.51 -0.67 15.82
N GLN A 26 -6.76 -0.98 16.20
CA GLN A 26 -7.56 -0.16 17.12
C GLN A 26 -6.96 -0.12 18.53
N PHE A 27 -6.39 -1.25 18.98
CA PHE A 27 -5.73 -1.35 20.29
C PHE A 27 -4.30 -0.82 20.28
N ARG A 28 -3.75 -0.46 19.10
CA ARG A 28 -2.36 -0.03 18.91
C ARG A 28 -1.36 -1.05 19.47
N ALA A 29 -1.71 -2.33 19.41
CA ALA A 29 -0.83 -3.38 19.88
C ALA A 29 0.26 -3.69 18.83
N PRO A 30 1.52 -3.88 19.24
CA PRO A 30 2.56 -4.34 18.33
C PRO A 30 2.20 -5.69 17.71
N CYS A 31 2.29 -5.78 16.39
CA CYS A 31 2.09 -7.03 15.67
C CYS A 31 3.07 -7.21 14.53
N GLN A 32 3.33 -8.45 14.19
CA GLN A 32 4.07 -8.88 13.02
C GLN A 32 3.08 -9.57 12.09
N ILE A 33 3.14 -9.17 10.82
CA ILE A 33 2.20 -9.62 9.78
C ILE A 33 2.90 -10.70 8.97
N GLU A 34 2.33 -11.90 8.97
CA GLU A 34 2.76 -13.02 8.13
C GLU A 34 1.63 -13.39 7.15
N GLY A 35 1.94 -14.22 6.14
CA GLY A 35 0.99 -14.52 5.06
C GLY A 35 -0.26 -15.27 5.52
N ASP A 36 -0.13 -16.13 6.54
CA ASP A 36 -1.19 -17.03 7.02
C ASP A 36 -1.53 -16.83 8.51
N ARG A 37 -0.87 -15.90 9.20
CA ARG A 37 -1.06 -15.60 10.62
C ARG A 37 -0.62 -14.19 11.00
N LEU A 38 -1.09 -13.70 12.15
CA LEU A 38 -0.53 -12.53 12.82
C LEU A 38 0.11 -12.95 14.13
N LEU A 39 1.31 -12.47 14.42
CA LEU A 39 1.91 -12.57 15.75
C LEU A 39 1.71 -11.25 16.47
N VAL A 40 1.07 -11.28 17.63
CA VAL A 40 0.65 -10.08 18.35
C VAL A 40 1.13 -10.14 19.79
N GLN A 41 1.65 -9.03 20.30
CA GLN A 41 1.84 -8.85 21.74
C GLN A 41 0.51 -8.41 22.36
N ALA A 42 -0.41 -9.36 22.54
CA ALA A 42 -1.76 -9.09 23.02
C ALA A 42 -1.84 -9.09 24.55
N ASP A 43 -2.51 -8.07 25.10
CA ASP A 43 -2.99 -8.08 26.48
C ASP A 43 -4.32 -8.83 26.58
N ASP A 44 -4.82 -9.02 27.82
CA ASP A 44 -6.06 -9.75 28.07
C ASP A 44 -7.28 -9.12 27.36
N ALA A 45 -7.30 -7.78 27.23
CA ALA A 45 -8.40 -7.07 26.60
C ALA A 45 -8.43 -7.31 25.08
N LEU A 46 -7.28 -7.22 24.42
CA LEU A 46 -7.14 -7.51 23.01
C LEU A 46 -7.39 -9.00 22.71
N ALA A 47 -6.87 -9.90 23.54
CA ALA A 47 -7.12 -11.34 23.39
C ALA A 47 -8.62 -11.66 23.45
N GLN A 48 -9.34 -11.05 24.40
CA GLN A 48 -10.80 -11.20 24.52
C GLN A 48 -11.55 -10.63 23.30
N ALA A 49 -11.12 -9.47 22.79
CA ALA A 49 -11.72 -8.86 21.61
C ALA A 49 -11.52 -9.73 20.36
N LEU A 50 -10.32 -10.25 20.14
CA LEU A 50 -10.01 -11.16 19.04
C LEU A 50 -10.81 -12.47 19.15
N HIS A 51 -10.94 -13.02 20.35
CA HIS A 51 -11.78 -14.20 20.58
C HIS A 51 -13.26 -13.92 20.31
N ALA A 52 -13.77 -12.74 20.69
CA ALA A 52 -15.16 -12.34 20.41
C ALA A 52 -15.45 -12.18 18.90
N LEU A 53 -14.43 -11.90 18.09
CA LEU A 53 -14.51 -11.91 16.63
C LEU A 53 -14.49 -13.32 16.03
N GLY A 54 -14.35 -14.37 16.85
CA GLY A 54 -14.30 -15.76 16.40
C GLY A 54 -12.95 -16.16 15.80
N LEU A 55 -11.88 -15.44 16.14
CA LEU A 55 -10.52 -15.75 15.68
C LEU A 55 -9.90 -16.86 16.53
N GLU A 56 -8.98 -17.61 15.92
CA GLU A 56 -8.22 -18.65 16.61
C GLU A 56 -6.97 -18.03 17.23
N LEU A 57 -6.82 -18.15 18.55
CA LEU A 57 -5.67 -17.63 19.30
C LEU A 57 -4.83 -18.79 19.84
N ARG A 58 -3.52 -18.72 19.66
CA ARG A 58 -2.56 -19.68 20.19
C ARG A 58 -1.37 -18.94 20.81
N ILE A 59 -0.96 -19.34 22.00
CA ILE A 59 0.26 -18.82 22.61
C ILE A 59 1.48 -19.49 21.96
N THR A 60 2.42 -18.69 21.48
CA THR A 60 3.69 -19.14 20.89
C THR A 60 4.86 -18.37 21.48
N ALA A 61 6.07 -18.95 21.41
CA ALA A 61 7.30 -18.33 21.86
C ALA A 61 8.29 -18.30 20.69
N GLU A 62 8.34 -17.18 19.98
CA GLU A 62 9.11 -17.02 18.74
C GLU A 62 9.85 -15.68 18.72
N PRO A 63 10.87 -15.52 17.86
CA PRO A 63 11.45 -14.23 17.52
C PRO A 63 10.36 -13.26 17.04
N PHE A 64 10.37 -12.03 17.57
CA PHE A 64 9.37 -11.01 17.23
C PHE A 64 10.04 -9.81 16.55
N THR A 65 9.49 -9.38 15.42
CA THR A 65 9.86 -8.13 14.73
C THR A 65 8.58 -7.41 14.34
N PRO A 66 8.09 -6.47 15.18
CA PRO A 66 6.83 -5.78 14.92
C PRO A 66 6.92 -4.93 13.65
N ALA A 67 5.80 -4.87 12.93
CA ALA A 67 5.66 -3.99 11.79
C ALA A 67 5.72 -2.52 12.23
N PRO A 68 6.33 -1.63 11.42
CA PRO A 68 6.39 -0.22 11.74
C PRO A 68 5.00 0.41 11.63
N LEU A 69 4.67 1.32 12.56
CA LEU A 69 3.37 2.04 12.55
C LEU A 69 3.17 2.90 11.31
N PHE A 70 4.26 3.44 10.77
CA PHE A 70 4.28 4.23 9.55
C PHE A 70 5.28 3.63 8.59
N ALA A 71 4.99 3.77 7.30
CA ALA A 71 5.95 3.43 6.27
C ALA A 71 7.26 4.21 6.49
N PRO A 72 8.44 3.58 6.32
CA PRO A 72 9.71 4.28 6.36
C PRO A 72 9.73 5.43 5.34
N GLU A 73 10.44 6.51 5.68
CA GLU A 73 10.57 7.70 4.83
C GLU A 73 10.96 7.33 3.38
N GLN A 74 11.95 6.44 3.23
CA GLN A 74 12.42 5.94 1.94
C GLN A 74 11.30 5.31 1.11
N THR A 75 10.45 4.48 1.74
CA THR A 75 9.30 3.85 1.08
C THR A 75 8.29 4.89 0.61
N LEU A 76 8.07 5.95 1.39
CA LEU A 76 7.21 7.06 1.00
C LEU A 76 7.80 7.84 -0.18
N LEU A 77 9.11 8.14 -0.17
CA LEU A 77 9.77 8.80 -1.30
C LEU A 77 9.66 7.98 -2.59
N ASP A 78 9.87 6.66 -2.52
CA ASP A 78 9.73 5.76 -3.67
C ASP A 78 8.30 5.76 -4.24
N GLN A 79 7.30 5.79 -3.36
CA GLN A 79 5.89 5.90 -3.79
C GLN A 79 5.62 7.23 -4.50
N VAL A 80 6.16 8.34 -3.99
CA VAL A 80 6.02 9.67 -4.61
C VAL A 80 6.75 9.73 -5.97
N ALA A 81 7.96 9.19 -6.06
CA ALA A 81 8.72 9.11 -7.31
C ALA A 81 7.94 8.31 -8.38
N ARG A 82 7.34 7.17 -8.01
CA ARG A 82 6.47 6.39 -8.91
C ARG A 82 5.20 7.14 -9.30
N GLY A 83 4.55 7.80 -8.35
CA GLY A 83 3.32 8.56 -8.59
C GLY A 83 3.54 9.80 -9.46
N THR A 84 4.68 10.48 -9.32
CA THR A 84 5.06 11.63 -10.16
C THR A 84 5.46 11.19 -11.57
N ALA A 85 6.12 10.04 -11.73
CA ALA A 85 6.38 9.45 -13.04
C ALA A 85 5.07 9.10 -13.78
N ALA A 86 4.07 8.54 -13.07
CA ALA A 86 2.78 8.18 -13.66
C ALA A 86 1.87 9.39 -13.98
N ARG A 87 2.08 10.55 -13.34
CA ARG A 87 1.30 11.78 -13.55
C ARG A 87 1.95 12.79 -14.51
N ARG A 88 2.91 12.36 -15.34
CA ARG A 88 3.44 13.22 -16.41
C ARG A 88 2.37 13.43 -17.49
N ALA A 89 1.48 14.37 -17.26
CA ALA A 89 0.56 14.84 -18.29
C ALA A 89 1.39 15.54 -19.38
N SER A 90 1.37 15.01 -20.59
CA SER A 90 1.87 15.71 -21.78
C SER A 90 0.93 16.87 -22.08
N VAL A 91 1.26 18.07 -21.61
CA VAL A 91 0.56 19.28 -22.02
C VAL A 91 1.02 19.58 -23.44
N HIS A 92 0.19 19.25 -24.44
CA HIS A 92 0.35 19.75 -25.80
C HIS A 92 -0.02 21.24 -25.79
N VAL A 93 0.98 22.11 -25.66
CA VAL A 93 0.80 23.53 -25.95
C VAL A 93 0.65 23.66 -27.46
N HIS A 94 -0.57 23.89 -27.92
CA HIS A 94 -0.82 24.23 -29.32
C HIS A 94 -0.23 25.63 -29.53
N ALA A 95 0.98 25.70 -30.10
CA ALA A 95 1.52 26.96 -30.58
C ALA A 95 0.60 27.41 -31.70
N SER A 96 -0.19 28.46 -31.44
CA SER A 96 -1.02 29.12 -32.43
C SER A 96 -0.17 29.45 -33.63
N HIS A 97 -0.44 28.79 -34.76
CA HIS A 97 0.14 29.15 -36.04
C HIS A 97 -0.46 30.51 -36.41
N ASP A 98 0.38 31.55 -36.38
CA ASP A 98 0.02 32.86 -36.92
C ASP A 98 -0.14 32.68 -38.44
N HIS A 99 -1.38 32.67 -38.91
CA HIS A 99 -1.69 32.63 -40.33
C HIS A 99 -1.72 34.07 -40.84
N ASP A 100 -0.56 34.56 -41.27
CA ASP A 100 -0.51 35.59 -42.30
C ASP A 100 -1.14 35.01 -43.58
N VAL A 101 -2.16 35.71 -44.07
CA VAL A 101 -2.97 35.32 -45.22
C VAL A 101 -2.20 35.64 -46.50
N GLU A 102 -1.81 34.61 -47.26
CA GLU A 102 -1.64 34.75 -48.71
C GLU A 102 -2.17 33.48 -49.41
N ALA A 103 -3.19 33.65 -50.23
CA ALA A 103 -3.87 32.59 -50.97
C ALA A 103 -2.95 31.97 -52.04
N PRO A 104 -3.19 30.70 -52.42
CA PRO A 104 -3.81 30.52 -53.74
C PRO A 104 -4.88 29.42 -53.78
N GLU A 105 -5.61 29.45 -54.89
CA GLU A 105 -6.87 28.75 -55.19
C GLU A 105 -6.79 27.21 -55.19
N GLU A 106 -7.93 26.62 -54.83
CA GLU A 106 -8.41 25.21 -54.93
C GLU A 106 -8.29 24.59 -56.35
N PRO A 107 -8.72 23.32 -56.64
CA PRO A 107 -9.21 22.22 -55.78
C PRO A 107 -8.69 20.79 -56.17
N SER A 108 -9.21 19.80 -55.44
CA SER A 108 -9.65 18.48 -55.94
C SER A 108 -8.67 17.31 -55.91
N GLY A 109 -9.03 16.29 -55.12
CA GLY A 109 -8.42 14.97 -55.21
C GLY A 109 -8.79 14.02 -54.08
N ARG A 110 -10.08 13.73 -53.90
CA ARG A 110 -10.55 12.63 -53.05
C ARG A 110 -10.08 11.30 -53.64
N GLY A 111 -9.11 10.66 -53.00
CA GLY A 111 -8.70 9.27 -53.27
C GLY A 111 -8.94 8.41 -52.04
N SER A 112 -10.11 7.78 -51.98
CA SER A 112 -10.44 6.74 -51.00
C SER A 112 -9.60 5.48 -51.22
N ASN A 113 -9.21 4.88 -50.12
CA ASN A 113 -8.41 3.68 -49.94
C ASN A 113 -9.22 2.42 -50.32
N ALA A 114 -8.68 1.62 -51.24
CA ALA A 114 -8.91 0.18 -51.40
C ALA A 114 -7.70 -0.42 -52.12
#